data_AF-A0A8T6WRP8-F1
#
_entry.id   AF-A0A8T6WRP8-F1
#
_cell.length_a   1.000
_cell.length_b   1.000
_cell.length_c   1.000
_cell.angle_alpha   90.00
_cell.angle_beta   90.00
_cell.angle_gamma   90.00
#
_symmetry.space_group_name_H-M   'P 1'
#
loop_
_entity.id
_entity.type
_entity.pdbx_description
1 polymer ?
#
loop_
_entity_poly.entity_id
_entity_poly.type
_entity_poly.pdbx_seq_one_letter_code
_entity_poly.pdbx_strand_id
1 'polypeptide(L)'
;MPTTQDHTVLIRSLNPKITQDHTKSKDKNCSEVNIVGVNKNTYWEGCDLSQLEELIKVSGYMKMLDETNAEIIGALSRHDPRNISLVAKSVGLPNSTVVFRIKQLINKMDLEVNARVDFNKLGLMRAIVFAETLPGQWNRLWKTIENFGYLTYLTKCHGRFYGCYAIFAFPAECRRKLENYFDEAKRLGALSHYLLFWTTNLCEVHPSFDWYDFKKKTWIFQWQQWIKEIKDASDNLSESLADPEEYPIIADEKDLLLLRQLEKNGVITFRELAKVTGMSPRTVAYRYHKHLIERNLILDHMTHFYPYPYQICDVCTFIIKFTDKKALAKFTNSLDNKPFILSYAKVLGENTLITNTYIPKAEFPEFINSLNRLAEMHLIKNFFHMVLTLIPHKRGGVPHEFFKDGTWKCEVEKSI
;
A
#
# COMPACT_ATOMS: atom_id res chain seq x y z
N MET A 1 43.69 -35.43 24.81
CA MET A 1 45.10 -35.01 25.00
C MET A 1 46.00 -36.08 24.39
N PRO A 2 47.13 -35.78 23.73
CA PRO A 2 47.61 -34.48 23.22
C PRO A 2 47.97 -34.55 21.68
N THR A 3 47.94 -33.41 20.95
CA THR A 3 49.10 -32.72 20.29
C THR A 3 49.61 -33.37 18.99
N THR A 4 49.98 -32.71 17.88
CA THR A 4 50.28 -31.30 17.55
C THR A 4 50.49 -31.17 16.02
N GLN A 5 50.34 -29.93 15.55
CA GLN A 5 50.95 -29.19 14.39
C GLN A 5 52.03 -29.91 13.54
N ASP A 6 52.24 -29.62 12.24
CA ASP A 6 52.60 -28.30 11.68
C ASP A 6 52.78 -28.29 10.13
N HIS A 7 52.93 -27.07 9.58
CA HIS A 7 53.59 -26.65 8.31
C HIS A 7 52.79 -26.20 7.06
N THR A 8 52.46 -24.89 7.05
CA THR A 8 53.07 -23.79 6.26
C THR A 8 53.36 -23.90 4.75
N VAL A 9 52.57 -23.14 3.96
CA VAL A 9 52.89 -22.11 2.92
C VAL A 9 54.02 -22.31 1.89
N LEU A 10 53.68 -22.12 0.60
CA LEU A 10 54.54 -21.40 -0.37
C LEU A 10 53.75 -20.77 -1.54
N ILE A 11 54.28 -19.62 -1.96
CA ILE A 11 53.76 -18.51 -2.80
C ILE A 11 54.22 -18.64 -4.26
N ARG A 12 53.46 -18.07 -5.24
CA ARG A 12 53.93 -17.30 -6.43
C ARG A 12 52.71 -16.79 -7.26
N SER A 13 52.47 -15.47 -7.37
CA SER A 13 52.98 -14.47 -8.36
C SER A 13 52.26 -14.58 -9.74
N LEU A 14 51.78 -13.57 -10.50
CA LEU A 14 51.99 -12.12 -10.63
C LEU A 14 50.88 -11.48 -11.54
N ASN A 15 50.73 -10.15 -11.42
CA ASN A 15 49.98 -9.10 -12.18
C ASN A 15 50.15 -9.11 -13.73
N PRO A 16 49.43 -8.29 -14.60
CA PRO A 16 49.16 -6.82 -14.43
C PRO A 16 47.96 -6.10 -15.16
N LYS A 17 47.72 -4.84 -14.72
CA LYS A 17 47.30 -3.57 -15.42
C LYS A 17 45.93 -3.45 -16.16
N ILE A 18 45.23 -2.32 -15.91
CA ILE A 18 44.81 -1.30 -16.92
C ILE A 18 44.34 0.01 -16.23
N THR A 19 44.73 1.11 -16.89
CA THR A 19 44.62 2.58 -16.75
C THR A 19 43.35 3.25 -16.21
N GLN A 20 43.53 4.38 -15.50
CA GLN A 20 42.55 5.48 -15.34
C GLN A 20 43.11 6.76 -15.98
N ASP A 21 42.24 7.49 -16.67
CA ASP A 21 42.52 8.78 -17.33
C ASP A 21 41.53 9.86 -16.83
N HIS A 22 41.97 11.11 -16.89
CA HIS A 22 41.41 12.33 -16.28
C HIS A 22 40.03 12.77 -16.84
N THR A 23 39.14 13.53 -16.15
CA THR A 23 39.27 14.97 -15.86
C THR A 23 37.98 15.58 -15.23
N LYS A 24 38.19 16.59 -14.36
CA LYS A 24 37.41 17.85 -14.13
C LYS A 24 36.09 17.85 -13.32
N SER A 25 36.20 18.45 -12.12
CA SER A 25 35.22 19.41 -11.54
C SER A 25 35.91 20.22 -10.42
N LYS A 26 36.57 21.34 -10.76
CA LYS A 26 36.23 22.72 -10.36
C LYS A 26 36.05 22.97 -8.86
N ASP A 27 37.11 23.55 -8.29
CA ASP A 27 37.15 24.32 -7.03
C ASP A 27 36.21 25.53 -7.03
N LYS A 28 35.73 25.91 -5.83
CA LYS A 28 35.92 27.26 -5.28
C LYS A 28 35.53 27.37 -3.79
N ASN A 29 36.56 27.59 -2.98
CA ASN A 29 36.69 28.48 -1.83
C ASN A 29 35.58 28.57 -0.76
N CYS A 30 35.92 28.13 0.44
CA CYS A 30 35.60 28.87 1.66
C CYS A 30 36.85 28.96 2.54
N SER A 31 37.24 30.19 2.83
CA SER A 31 38.43 30.62 3.56
C SER A 31 38.39 30.21 5.04
N GLU A 32 39.50 29.64 5.52
CA GLU A 32 39.79 29.40 6.93
C GLU A 32 39.97 30.72 7.69
N VAL A 33 39.20 30.90 8.77
CA VAL A 33 39.53 31.85 9.84
C VAL A 33 39.89 31.01 11.06
N ASN A 34 41.17 31.01 11.41
CA ASN A 34 41.69 30.41 12.62
C ASN A 34 41.23 31.23 13.84
N ILE A 35 40.36 30.63 14.68
CA ILE A 35 40.17 31.08 16.06
C ILE A 35 40.69 29.96 16.96
N VAL A 36 41.80 30.27 17.63
CA VAL A 36 42.50 29.40 18.57
C VAL A 36 41.73 29.37 19.89
N GLY A 37 41.42 28.15 20.34
CA GLY A 37 41.38 27.80 21.76
C GLY A 37 40.06 27.98 22.51
N VAL A 38 39.13 27.02 22.35
CA VAL A 38 38.22 26.62 23.43
C VAL A 38 38.00 25.10 23.36
N ASN A 39 38.10 24.43 24.50
CA ASN A 39 37.96 22.99 24.72
C ASN A 39 36.78 22.37 23.94
N LYS A 40 37.07 21.44 23.03
CA LYS A 40 36.07 20.54 22.42
C LYS A 40 35.73 19.41 23.39
N ASN A 41 34.76 19.66 24.27
CA ASN A 41 33.87 18.59 24.68
C ASN A 41 32.83 18.42 23.58
N THR A 42 32.95 17.31 22.87
CA THR A 42 32.00 16.76 21.91
C THR A 42 30.62 16.61 22.51
N TYR A 43 29.58 16.98 21.75
CA TYR A 43 28.24 16.38 21.62
C TYR A 43 27.27 17.47 21.10
N TRP A 44 26.46 17.12 20.06
CA TRP A 44 25.29 17.86 19.52
C TRP A 44 25.40 18.75 18.26
N GLU A 45 26.05 18.32 17.17
CA GLU A 45 25.92 18.99 15.85
C GLU A 45 25.34 18.09 14.73
N GLY A 46 24.62 17.03 15.10
CA GLY A 46 24.04 16.07 14.13
C GLY A 46 22.54 16.20 13.84
N CYS A 47 21.82 17.15 14.45
CA CYS A 47 20.35 17.13 14.50
C CYS A 47 19.63 18.18 13.63
N ASP A 48 20.35 19.14 13.04
CA ASP A 48 19.73 20.33 12.43
C ASP A 48 19.45 20.17 10.91
N LEU A 49 20.37 19.50 10.18
CA LEU A 49 20.25 19.33 8.73
C LEU A 49 19.12 18.36 8.32
N SER A 50 18.91 17.28 9.07
CA SER A 50 17.86 16.30 8.76
C SER A 50 16.45 16.86 8.98
N GLN A 51 16.25 17.63 10.06
CA GLN A 51 14.98 18.30 10.35
C GLN A 51 14.68 19.39 9.31
N LEU A 52 15.68 20.16 8.91
CA LEU A 52 15.54 21.18 7.87
C LEU A 52 15.16 20.56 6.51
N GLU A 53 15.79 19.43 6.13
CA GLU A 53 15.43 18.68 4.93
C GLU A 53 13.98 18.15 4.98
N GLU A 54 13.53 17.65 6.12
CA GLU A 54 12.15 17.22 6.32
C GLU A 54 11.16 18.39 6.20
N LEU A 55 11.46 19.54 6.81
CA LEU A 55 10.64 20.74 6.71
C LEU A 55 10.57 21.28 5.28
N ILE A 56 11.66 21.22 4.52
CA ILE A 56 11.68 21.59 3.10
C ILE A 56 10.81 20.64 2.28
N LYS A 57 10.87 19.32 2.54
CA LYS A 57 9.99 18.34 1.89
C LYS A 57 8.51 18.59 2.20
N VAL A 58 8.18 18.84 3.47
CA VAL A 58 6.82 19.21 3.93
C VAL A 58 6.35 20.50 3.24
N SER A 59 7.19 21.54 3.19
CA SER A 59 6.87 22.81 2.55
C SER A 59 6.66 22.66 1.03
N GLY A 60 7.52 21.89 0.37
CA GLY A 60 7.41 21.57 -1.06
C GLY A 60 6.12 20.83 -1.39
N TYR A 61 5.78 19.83 -0.57
CA TYR A 61 4.54 19.07 -0.66
C TYR A 61 3.30 19.99 -0.57
N MET A 62 3.24 20.86 0.46
CA MET A 62 2.11 21.78 0.66
C MET A 62 1.98 22.83 -0.46
N LYS A 63 3.08 23.22 -1.11
CA LYS A 63 3.02 24.12 -2.27
C LYS A 63 2.41 23.46 -3.49
N MET A 64 2.58 22.15 -3.64
CA MET A 64 2.00 21.40 -4.76
C MET A 64 0.53 21.08 -4.56
N LEU A 65 0.01 21.15 -3.33
CA LEU A 65 -1.40 20.95 -3.06
C LEU A 65 -2.24 22.21 -3.30
N ASP A 66 -2.18 22.73 -4.52
CA ASP A 66 -3.03 23.83 -4.99
C ASP A 66 -4.41 23.32 -5.43
N GLU A 67 -5.39 24.23 -5.54
CA GLU A 67 -6.78 23.91 -5.95
C GLU A 67 -6.81 23.14 -7.28
N THR A 68 -5.99 23.55 -8.24
CA THR A 68 -5.91 22.91 -9.56
C THR A 68 -5.42 21.46 -9.48
N ASN A 69 -4.39 21.17 -8.69
CA ASN A 69 -3.87 19.82 -8.51
C ASN A 69 -4.86 18.96 -7.72
N ALA A 70 -5.53 19.53 -6.72
CA ALA A 70 -6.61 18.85 -6.01
C ALA A 70 -7.76 18.45 -6.93
N GLU A 71 -8.19 19.34 -7.83
CA GLU A 71 -9.19 19.04 -8.85
C GLU A 71 -8.73 17.93 -9.80
N ILE A 72 -7.46 17.95 -10.23
CA ILE A 72 -6.88 16.90 -11.09
C ILE A 72 -6.87 15.54 -10.37
N ILE A 73 -6.43 15.50 -9.10
CA ILE A 73 -6.40 14.26 -8.31
C ILE A 73 -7.83 13.71 -8.13
N GLY A 74 -8.79 14.57 -7.80
CA GLY A 74 -10.20 14.18 -7.70
C GLY A 74 -10.77 13.71 -9.04
N ALA A 75 -10.42 14.35 -10.15
CA ALA A 75 -10.88 13.95 -11.49
C ALA A 75 -10.30 12.60 -11.93
N LEU A 76 -9.04 12.30 -11.60
CA LEU A 76 -8.42 10.99 -11.86
C LEU A 76 -9.12 9.84 -11.13
N SER A 77 -9.78 10.14 -10.01
CA SER A 77 -10.53 9.15 -9.23
C SER A 77 -11.93 8.91 -9.78
N ARG A 78 -12.52 9.89 -10.46
CA ARG A 78 -13.90 9.81 -11.02
C ARG A 78 -13.95 9.38 -12.48
N HIS A 79 -12.83 9.43 -13.18
CA HIS A 79 -12.74 9.17 -14.62
C HIS A 79 -11.65 8.14 -14.89
N ASP A 80 -11.78 7.41 -16.00
CA ASP A 80 -10.70 6.54 -16.46
C ASP A 80 -9.43 7.39 -16.66
N PRO A 81 -8.35 7.16 -15.90
CA PRO A 81 -7.13 7.95 -15.95
C PRO A 81 -6.38 7.77 -17.27
N ARG A 82 -6.75 6.79 -18.09
CA ARG A 82 -6.26 6.61 -19.46
C ARG A 82 -6.93 7.58 -20.43
N ASN A 83 -8.10 8.12 -20.09
CA ASN A 83 -8.81 9.13 -20.85
C ASN A 83 -8.48 10.54 -20.34
N ILE A 84 -7.23 10.96 -20.57
CA ILE A 84 -6.74 12.29 -20.16
C ILE A 84 -7.60 13.43 -20.71
N SER A 85 -8.19 13.27 -21.91
CA SER A 85 -9.07 14.28 -22.48
C SER A 85 -10.36 14.48 -21.67
N LEU A 86 -10.91 13.42 -21.09
CA LEU A 86 -12.05 13.52 -20.19
C LEU A 86 -11.67 14.20 -18.88
N VAL A 87 -10.53 13.82 -18.29
CA VAL A 87 -9.98 14.46 -17.08
C VAL A 87 -9.78 15.95 -17.33
N ALA A 88 -9.13 16.33 -18.43
CA ALA A 88 -8.86 17.72 -18.77
C ALA A 88 -10.12 18.55 -19.02
N LYS A 89 -11.12 17.96 -19.69
CA LYS A 89 -12.42 18.58 -19.87
C LYS A 89 -13.14 18.80 -18.52
N SER A 90 -13.07 17.84 -17.60
CA SER A 90 -13.74 17.95 -16.29
C SER A 90 -13.18 19.04 -15.39
N VAL A 91 -11.90 19.38 -15.55
CA VAL A 91 -11.23 20.44 -14.77
C VAL A 91 -11.05 21.74 -15.56
N GLY A 92 -11.55 21.82 -16.80
CA GLY A 92 -11.48 23.02 -17.63
C GLY A 92 -10.06 23.43 -18.07
N LEU A 93 -9.12 22.48 -18.20
CA LEU A 93 -7.72 22.77 -18.54
C LEU A 93 -7.31 22.18 -19.90
N PRO A 94 -6.27 22.73 -20.55
CA PRO A 94 -5.66 22.08 -21.71
C PRO A 94 -5.07 20.71 -21.38
N ASN A 95 -5.21 19.76 -22.31
CA ASN A 95 -4.63 18.41 -22.20
C ASN A 95 -3.15 18.42 -21.81
N SER A 96 -2.35 19.28 -22.44
CA SER A 96 -0.91 19.40 -22.17
C SER A 96 -0.62 19.81 -20.72
N THR A 97 -1.42 20.73 -20.16
CA THR A 97 -1.31 21.20 -18.78
C THR A 97 -1.63 20.07 -17.80
N VAL A 98 -2.70 19.31 -18.04
CA VAL A 98 -3.08 18.19 -17.18
C VAL A 98 -2.03 17.09 -17.21
N VAL A 99 -1.55 16.68 -18.39
CA VAL A 99 -0.45 15.71 -18.51
C VAL A 99 0.79 16.18 -17.75
N PHE A 100 1.16 17.46 -17.88
CA PHE A 100 2.29 18.02 -17.17
C PHE A 100 2.10 17.96 -15.65
N ARG A 101 0.95 18.40 -15.13
CA ARG A 101 0.65 18.39 -13.70
C ARG A 101 0.59 16.97 -13.13
N ILE A 102 -0.05 16.03 -13.81
CA ILE A 102 -0.07 14.61 -13.39
C ILE A 102 1.36 14.07 -13.28
N LYS A 103 2.23 14.33 -14.26
CA LYS A 103 3.64 13.92 -14.18
C LYS A 103 4.37 14.54 -12.98
N GLN A 104 4.09 15.80 -12.65
CA GLN A 104 4.67 16.43 -11.46
C GLN A 104 4.16 15.76 -10.18
N LEU A 105 2.86 15.47 -10.09
CA LEU A 105 2.25 14.81 -8.94
C LEU A 105 2.84 13.40 -8.72
N ILE A 106 2.97 12.61 -9.79
CA ILE A 106 3.61 11.28 -9.74
C ILE A 106 5.05 11.38 -9.24
N ASN A 107 5.83 12.32 -9.77
CA ASN A 107 7.27 12.39 -9.48
C ASN A 107 7.63 13.08 -8.16
N LYS A 108 6.75 13.94 -7.62
CA LYS A 108 7.06 14.79 -6.47
C LYS A 108 6.15 14.57 -5.26
N MET A 109 4.99 13.94 -5.45
CA MET A 109 4.02 13.67 -4.40
C MET A 109 3.67 12.18 -4.29
N ASP A 110 4.46 11.32 -4.93
CA ASP A 110 4.26 9.87 -4.96
C ASP A 110 2.81 9.48 -5.34
N LEU A 111 2.18 10.26 -6.24
CA LEU A 111 0.86 9.94 -6.74
C LEU A 111 0.94 8.64 -7.54
N GLU A 112 0.17 7.64 -7.16
CA GLU A 112 0.05 6.40 -7.93
C GLU A 112 -1.34 6.29 -8.54
N VAL A 113 -1.39 5.76 -9.75
CA VAL A 113 -2.65 5.45 -10.42
C VAL A 113 -2.62 3.99 -10.80
N ASN A 114 -3.52 3.19 -10.24
CA ASN A 114 -3.50 1.74 -10.31
C ASN A 114 -4.88 1.21 -10.70
N ALA A 115 -4.96 0.13 -11.49
CA ALA A 115 -6.24 -0.55 -11.68
C ALA A 115 -6.57 -1.37 -10.42
N ARG A 116 -7.83 -1.31 -9.97
CA ARG A 116 -8.32 -2.17 -8.89
C ARG A 116 -8.92 -3.43 -9.49
N VAL A 117 -8.29 -4.56 -9.22
CA VAL A 117 -8.68 -5.85 -9.82
C VAL A 117 -9.71 -6.55 -8.95
N ASP A 118 -10.71 -7.15 -9.59
CA ASP A 118 -11.65 -8.04 -8.92
C ASP A 118 -11.04 -9.44 -8.76
N PHE A 119 -10.38 -9.70 -7.64
CA PHE A 119 -9.76 -11.00 -7.38
C PHE A 119 -10.76 -12.15 -7.30
N ASN A 120 -12.03 -11.87 -6.93
CA ASN A 120 -13.05 -12.90 -6.84
C ASN A 120 -13.31 -13.54 -8.22
N LYS A 121 -13.36 -12.72 -9.27
CA LYS A 121 -13.51 -13.16 -10.68
C LYS A 121 -12.25 -13.75 -11.30
N LEU A 122 -11.17 -13.76 -10.53
CA LEU A 122 -9.96 -14.49 -10.87
C LEU A 122 -9.92 -15.84 -10.14
N GLY A 123 -10.94 -16.24 -9.38
CA GLY A 123 -10.91 -17.46 -8.58
C GLY A 123 -10.10 -17.35 -7.27
N LEU A 124 -9.79 -16.12 -6.84
CA LEU A 124 -8.93 -15.84 -5.70
C LEU A 124 -9.71 -15.19 -4.54
N MET A 125 -9.52 -15.70 -3.33
CA MET A 125 -9.96 -15.10 -2.09
C MET A 125 -8.88 -14.16 -1.53
N ARG A 126 -9.29 -13.06 -0.91
CA ARG A 126 -8.38 -12.19 -0.16
C ARG A 126 -8.23 -12.72 1.26
N ALA A 127 -6.99 -12.84 1.74
CA ALA A 127 -6.70 -13.11 3.13
C ALA A 127 -5.79 -12.02 3.70
N ILE A 128 -6.14 -11.49 4.86
CA ILE A 128 -5.29 -10.60 5.65
C ILE A 128 -4.75 -11.40 6.82
N VAL A 129 -3.43 -11.42 6.96
CA VAL A 129 -2.72 -12.14 8.01
C VAL A 129 -1.89 -11.18 8.86
N PHE A 130 -2.08 -11.29 10.17
CA PHE A 130 -1.21 -10.71 11.17
C PHE A 130 -0.40 -11.84 11.77
N ALA A 131 0.91 -11.87 11.54
CA ALA A 131 1.77 -12.92 12.09
C ALA A 131 2.80 -12.31 13.04
N GLU A 132 2.83 -12.82 14.26
CA GLU A 132 3.66 -12.37 15.36
C GLU A 132 4.96 -13.16 15.43
N THR A 133 6.04 -12.49 15.83
CA THR A 133 7.33 -13.14 16.06
C THR A 133 7.94 -12.69 17.37
N LEU A 134 8.89 -13.46 17.88
CA LEU A 134 9.68 -13.07 19.04
C LEU A 134 10.83 -12.14 18.62
N PRO A 135 11.33 -11.27 19.51
CA PRO A 135 12.51 -10.46 19.24
C PRO A 135 13.68 -11.30 18.71
N GLY A 136 14.36 -10.78 17.68
CA GLY A 136 15.46 -11.49 17.00
C GLY A 136 15.05 -12.52 15.95
N GLN A 137 13.77 -12.90 15.86
CA GLN A 137 13.28 -13.89 14.87
C GLN A 137 12.67 -13.28 13.61
N TRP A 138 12.79 -11.96 13.44
CA TRP A 138 12.22 -11.21 12.32
C TRP A 138 12.52 -11.81 10.95
N ASN A 139 13.78 -12.12 10.66
CA ASN A 139 14.18 -12.65 9.35
C ASN A 139 13.57 -14.03 9.07
N ARG A 140 13.32 -14.82 10.11
CA ARG A 140 12.66 -16.12 9.99
C ARG A 140 11.20 -15.92 9.61
N LEU A 141 10.46 -15.13 10.39
CA LEU A 141 9.06 -14.78 10.09
C LEU A 141 8.93 -14.25 8.66
N TRP A 142 9.72 -13.22 8.32
CA TRP A 142 9.63 -12.57 7.01
C TRP A 142 9.83 -13.54 5.85
N LYS A 143 10.82 -14.44 5.92
CA LYS A 143 11.03 -15.48 4.91
C LYS A 143 9.89 -16.49 4.86
N THR A 144 9.36 -16.91 6.02
CA THR A 144 8.20 -17.81 6.07
C THR A 144 7.00 -17.18 5.37
N ILE A 145 6.72 -15.89 5.55
CA ILE A 145 5.62 -15.24 4.81
C ILE A 145 5.89 -15.17 3.31
N GLU A 146 7.11 -14.83 2.91
CA GLU A 146 7.48 -14.71 1.50
C GLU A 146 7.46 -16.03 0.73
N ASN A 147 7.78 -17.14 1.38
CA ASN A 147 7.95 -18.44 0.75
C ASN A 147 6.62 -19.10 0.33
N PHE A 148 5.48 -18.65 0.85
CA PHE A 148 4.18 -19.27 0.56
C PHE A 148 3.67 -18.97 -0.86
N GLY A 149 4.14 -17.90 -1.51
CA GLY A 149 3.56 -17.44 -2.78
C GLY A 149 2.22 -16.71 -2.57
N TYR A 150 1.58 -16.27 -3.67
CA TYR A 150 0.31 -15.49 -3.67
C TYR A 150 0.29 -14.20 -2.82
N LEU A 151 1.44 -13.76 -2.35
CA LEU A 151 1.60 -12.56 -1.54
C LEU A 151 1.41 -11.30 -2.40
N THR A 152 0.43 -10.48 -2.02
CA THR A 152 0.12 -9.21 -2.70
C THR A 152 0.57 -7.99 -1.90
N TYR A 153 0.75 -8.13 -0.59
CA TYR A 153 1.32 -7.08 0.25
C TYR A 153 1.97 -7.67 1.50
N LEU A 154 3.07 -7.10 1.95
CA LEU A 154 3.75 -7.47 3.20
C LEU A 154 4.44 -6.25 3.79
N THR A 155 4.23 -5.98 5.07
CA THR A 155 4.97 -4.96 5.82
C THR A 155 5.13 -5.35 7.29
N LYS A 156 5.99 -4.66 8.03
CA LYS A 156 6.07 -4.82 9.48
C LYS A 156 4.88 -4.14 10.16
N CYS A 157 4.47 -4.72 11.28
CA CYS A 157 3.52 -4.10 12.19
C CYS A 157 4.06 -4.11 13.63
N HIS A 158 3.69 -3.07 14.38
CA HIS A 158 4.05 -2.86 15.77
C HIS A 158 2.80 -2.51 16.60
N GLY A 159 2.90 -2.59 17.92
CA GLY A 159 1.81 -2.32 18.85
C GLY A 159 1.34 -3.61 19.50
N ARG A 160 0.03 -3.93 19.39
CA ARG A 160 -0.54 -5.16 19.95
C ARG A 160 0.13 -6.43 19.41
N PHE A 161 0.62 -6.37 18.17
CA PHE A 161 1.38 -7.42 17.50
C PHE A 161 2.75 -6.89 17.12
N TYR A 162 3.81 -7.62 17.48
CA TYR A 162 5.15 -7.39 16.94
C TYR A 162 5.44 -8.42 15.86
N GLY A 163 5.38 -7.99 14.60
CA GLY A 163 5.44 -8.94 13.49
C GLY A 163 5.12 -8.30 12.16
N CYS A 164 4.35 -9.00 11.33
CA CYS A 164 4.02 -8.53 9.99
C CYS A 164 2.52 -8.51 9.72
N TYR A 165 2.13 -7.57 8.88
CA TYR A 165 0.84 -7.51 8.20
C TYR A 165 1.04 -7.96 6.75
N ALA A 166 0.32 -9.00 6.34
CA ALA A 166 0.41 -9.58 5.01
C ALA A 166 -0.96 -9.70 4.37
N ILE A 167 -1.02 -9.53 3.05
CA ILE A 167 -2.24 -9.75 2.27
C ILE A 167 -1.97 -10.73 1.15
N PHE A 168 -2.76 -11.79 1.09
CA PHE A 168 -2.70 -12.82 0.06
C PHE A 168 -3.93 -12.73 -0.85
N ALA A 169 -3.75 -13.12 -2.10
CA ALA A 169 -4.84 -13.43 -3.02
C ALA A 169 -4.73 -14.91 -3.40
N PHE A 170 -5.42 -15.79 -2.67
CA PHE A 170 -5.18 -17.24 -2.70
C PHE A 170 -6.36 -18.00 -3.32
N PRO A 171 -6.14 -19.12 -4.04
CA PRO A 171 -7.22 -19.85 -4.71
C PRO A 171 -8.32 -20.28 -3.74
N ALA A 172 -9.56 -19.91 -4.06
CA ALA A 172 -10.71 -20.13 -3.19
C ALA A 172 -10.95 -21.61 -2.87
N GLU A 173 -10.80 -22.46 -3.89
CA GLU A 173 -10.92 -23.92 -3.81
C GLU A 173 -9.93 -24.57 -2.83
N CYS A 174 -8.82 -23.88 -2.54
CA CYS A 174 -7.73 -24.41 -1.73
C CYS A 174 -7.52 -23.67 -0.41
N ARG A 175 -8.48 -22.84 0.05
CA ARG A 175 -8.36 -22.00 1.26
C ARG A 175 -7.72 -22.70 2.48
N ARG A 176 -8.06 -23.97 2.70
CA ARG A 176 -7.51 -24.78 3.81
C ARG A 176 -6.00 -24.94 3.79
N LYS A 177 -5.37 -24.87 2.61
CA LYS A 177 -3.90 -24.96 2.50
C LYS A 177 -3.22 -23.75 3.13
N LEU A 178 -3.75 -22.54 2.92
CA LEU A 178 -3.23 -21.32 3.56
C LEU A 178 -3.36 -21.41 5.09
N GLU A 179 -4.52 -21.88 5.57
CA GLU A 179 -4.77 -22.06 7.01
C GLU A 179 -3.78 -23.07 7.62
N ASN A 180 -3.66 -24.25 7.01
CA ASN A 180 -2.74 -25.29 7.45
C ASN A 180 -1.27 -24.82 7.44
N TYR A 181 -0.87 -23.99 6.47
CA TYR A 181 0.48 -23.44 6.40
C TYR A 181 0.83 -22.59 7.61
N PHE A 182 -0.09 -21.70 8.02
CA PHE A 182 0.14 -20.85 9.18
C PHE A 182 0.08 -21.63 10.50
N ASP A 183 -0.77 -22.65 10.58
CA ASP A 183 -0.77 -23.59 11.70
C ASP A 183 0.55 -24.35 11.82
N GLU A 184 1.08 -24.83 10.69
CA GLU A 184 2.36 -25.54 10.65
C GLU A 184 3.54 -24.61 10.95
N ALA A 185 3.56 -23.40 10.40
CA ALA A 185 4.56 -22.38 10.69
C ALA A 185 4.59 -22.03 12.19
N LYS A 186 3.42 -21.96 12.83
CA LYS A 186 3.31 -21.80 14.29
C LYS A 186 3.87 -23.02 15.02
N ARG A 187 3.48 -24.23 14.61
CA ARG A 187 3.91 -25.50 15.23
C ARG A 187 5.44 -25.68 15.17
N LEU A 188 6.06 -25.29 14.06
CA LEU A 188 7.51 -25.32 13.84
C LEU A 188 8.26 -24.14 14.49
N GLY A 189 7.53 -23.22 15.14
CA GLY A 189 8.09 -22.04 15.82
C GLY A 189 8.67 -21.00 14.88
N ALA A 190 8.26 -20.97 13.60
CA ALA A 190 8.63 -19.91 12.66
C ALA A 190 7.95 -18.58 12.99
N LEU A 191 6.80 -18.65 13.64
CA LEU A 191 6.04 -17.53 14.20
C LEU A 191 5.47 -17.96 15.58
N SER A 192 5.19 -16.99 16.47
CA SER A 192 4.65 -17.28 17.80
C SER A 192 3.13 -17.38 17.80
N HIS A 193 2.46 -16.51 17.04
CA HIS A 193 1.02 -16.45 16.92
C HIS A 193 0.62 -15.80 15.58
N TYR A 194 -0.60 -16.05 15.12
CA TYR A 194 -1.12 -15.37 13.95
C TYR A 194 -2.65 -15.20 14.04
N LEU A 195 -3.16 -14.19 13.36
CA LEU A 195 -4.57 -14.03 13.00
C LEU A 195 -4.70 -14.07 11.48
N LEU A 196 -5.64 -14.84 10.97
CA LEU A 196 -5.96 -14.92 9.55
C LEU A 196 -7.43 -14.58 9.36
N PHE A 197 -7.70 -13.63 8.47
CA PHE A 197 -9.04 -13.21 8.11
C PHE A 197 -9.24 -13.36 6.61
N TRP A 198 -10.22 -14.17 6.20
CA TRP A 198 -10.73 -14.11 4.84
C TRP A 198 -11.60 -12.87 4.68
N THR A 199 -11.35 -12.08 3.64
CA THR A 199 -12.00 -10.79 3.44
C THR A 199 -12.59 -10.63 2.05
N THR A 200 -13.43 -9.62 1.90
CA THR A 200 -13.77 -9.06 0.58
C THR A 200 -12.52 -8.51 -0.12
N ASN A 201 -12.67 -8.10 -1.39
CA ASN A 201 -11.70 -7.22 -2.04
C ASN A 201 -11.48 -5.96 -1.18
N LEU A 202 -10.29 -5.37 -1.28
CA LEU A 202 -10.02 -4.09 -0.64
C LEU A 202 -10.85 -3.01 -1.35
N CYS A 203 -11.60 -2.28 -0.54
CA CYS A 203 -12.16 -1.00 -0.91
C CYS A 203 -11.16 0.09 -0.54
N GLU A 204 -11.06 1.10 -1.38
CA GLU A 204 -10.17 2.23 -1.16
C GLU A 204 -11.00 3.51 -1.25
N VAL A 205 -10.59 4.53 -0.52
CA VAL A 205 -11.29 5.81 -0.49
C VAL A 205 -10.65 6.73 -1.52
N HIS A 206 -11.47 7.25 -2.43
CA HIS A 206 -11.00 8.23 -3.39
C HIS A 206 -10.50 9.50 -2.67
N PRO A 207 -9.34 10.06 -3.06
CA PRO A 207 -8.86 11.31 -2.50
C PRO A 207 -9.92 12.41 -2.60
N SER A 208 -10.19 13.06 -1.47
CA SER A 208 -11.02 14.25 -1.39
C SER A 208 -10.30 15.35 -0.62
N PHE A 209 -10.62 16.59 -0.98
CA PHE A 209 -10.10 17.81 -0.39
C PHE A 209 -11.17 18.58 0.37
N ASP A 210 -12.32 17.95 0.66
CA ASP A 210 -13.44 18.58 1.39
C ASP A 210 -13.02 19.05 2.79
N TRP A 211 -11.98 18.44 3.36
CA TRP A 211 -11.42 18.78 4.67
C TRP A 211 -10.14 19.61 4.55
N TYR A 212 -9.80 20.13 3.37
CA TYR A 212 -8.61 20.95 3.15
C TYR A 212 -8.97 22.43 2.95
N ASP A 213 -8.38 23.31 3.75
CA ASP A 213 -8.47 24.76 3.58
C ASP A 213 -7.29 25.24 2.72
N PHE A 214 -7.54 25.50 1.43
CA PHE A 214 -6.52 25.96 0.48
C PHE A 214 -5.92 27.33 0.84
N LYS A 215 -6.69 28.20 1.53
CA LYS A 215 -6.20 29.53 1.94
C LYS A 215 -5.19 29.40 3.07
N LYS A 216 -5.51 28.56 4.06
CA LYS A 216 -4.64 28.28 5.21
C LYS A 216 -3.59 27.19 4.93
N LYS A 217 -3.74 26.46 3.83
CA LYS A 217 -2.94 25.29 3.44
C LYS A 217 -2.87 24.23 4.53
N THR A 218 -4.00 23.98 5.18
CA THR A 218 -4.10 23.02 6.29
C THR A 218 -5.31 22.13 6.11
N TRP A 219 -5.19 20.89 6.58
CA TRP A 219 -6.34 20.03 6.78
C TRP A 219 -7.07 20.44 8.06
N ILE A 220 -8.40 20.41 8.01
CA ILE A 220 -9.31 20.70 9.10
C ILE A 220 -10.11 19.42 9.37
N PHE A 221 -9.75 18.71 10.44
CA PHE A 221 -10.40 17.45 10.78
C PHE A 221 -11.72 17.69 11.50
N GLN A 222 -12.80 17.22 10.89
CA GLN A 222 -14.16 17.47 11.36
C GLN A 222 -14.72 16.23 12.09
N TRP A 223 -13.99 15.72 13.09
CA TRP A 223 -14.32 14.48 13.82
C TRP A 223 -15.75 14.45 14.37
N GLN A 224 -16.22 15.57 14.95
CA GLN A 224 -17.58 15.68 15.48
C GLN A 224 -18.65 15.59 14.39
N GLN A 225 -18.36 16.14 13.22
CA GLN A 225 -19.25 16.05 12.08
C GLN A 225 -19.27 14.63 11.54
N TRP A 226 -18.11 13.99 11.41
CA TRP A 226 -18.02 12.61 10.94
C TRP A 226 -18.80 11.62 11.82
N ILE A 227 -18.76 11.76 13.15
CA ILE A 227 -19.57 10.94 14.06
C ILE A 227 -21.08 11.12 13.79
N LYS A 228 -21.53 12.36 13.50
CA LYS A 228 -22.92 12.63 13.12
C LYS A 228 -23.26 12.02 11.77
N GLU A 229 -22.37 12.16 10.79
CA GLU A 229 -22.50 11.53 9.46
C GLU A 229 -22.69 10.01 9.58
N ILE A 230 -21.94 9.33 10.44
CA ILE A 230 -22.12 7.89 10.68
C ILE A 230 -23.54 7.59 11.20
N LYS A 231 -24.05 8.39 12.14
CA LYS A 231 -25.38 8.16 12.71
C LYS A 231 -26.47 8.26 11.65
N ASP A 232 -26.34 9.23 10.75
CA ASP A 232 -27.33 9.58 9.73
C ASP A 232 -27.11 8.85 8.40
N ALA A 233 -25.98 8.14 8.25
CA ALA A 233 -25.66 7.35 7.06
C ALA A 233 -26.68 6.23 6.82
N SER A 234 -26.77 5.83 5.56
CA SER A 234 -27.55 4.66 5.12
C SER A 234 -27.10 3.40 5.86
N ASP A 235 -28.06 2.57 6.28
CA ASP A 235 -27.79 1.25 6.85
C ASP A 235 -27.72 0.12 5.80
N ASN A 236 -27.79 0.47 4.51
CA ASN A 236 -27.57 -0.46 3.41
C ASN A 236 -26.06 -0.65 3.18
N LEU A 237 -25.60 -1.90 3.30
CA LEU A 237 -24.21 -2.24 3.03
C LEU A 237 -23.94 -2.20 1.53
N SER A 238 -22.84 -1.54 1.13
CA SER A 238 -22.36 -1.55 -0.26
C SER A 238 -22.17 -2.97 -0.78
N GLU A 239 -22.50 -3.20 -2.06
CA GLU A 239 -22.26 -4.46 -2.76
C GLU A 239 -20.77 -4.85 -2.77
N SER A 240 -19.87 -3.86 -2.80
CA SER A 240 -18.41 -4.09 -2.72
C SER A 240 -17.96 -4.75 -1.41
N LEU A 241 -18.80 -4.70 -0.39
CA LEU A 241 -18.59 -5.32 0.92
C LEU A 241 -19.53 -6.52 1.16
N ALA A 242 -20.31 -6.94 0.17
CA ALA A 242 -21.06 -8.17 0.26
C ALA A 242 -20.09 -9.37 0.27
N ASP A 243 -20.48 -10.44 0.98
CA ASP A 243 -19.72 -11.68 0.95
C ASP A 243 -19.86 -12.30 -0.45
N PRO A 244 -18.76 -12.64 -1.15
CA PRO A 244 -18.86 -13.25 -2.47
C PRO A 244 -19.53 -14.62 -2.40
N GLU A 245 -20.49 -14.86 -3.28
CA GLU A 245 -21.16 -16.16 -3.39
C GLU A 245 -20.28 -17.19 -4.10
N GLU A 246 -19.52 -16.75 -5.11
CA GLU A 246 -18.69 -17.59 -5.96
C GLU A 246 -17.34 -16.93 -6.30
N TYR A 247 -16.41 -17.75 -6.76
CA TYR A 247 -15.07 -17.37 -7.19
C TYR A 247 -14.77 -17.93 -8.59
N PRO A 248 -15.45 -17.43 -9.65
CA PRO A 248 -15.25 -17.94 -11.00
C PRO A 248 -13.87 -17.51 -11.54
N ILE A 249 -13.33 -18.28 -12.49
CA ILE A 249 -12.11 -17.92 -13.23
C ILE A 249 -12.53 -17.41 -14.62
N ILE A 250 -12.57 -16.09 -14.78
CA ILE A 250 -13.09 -15.44 -16.01
C ILE A 250 -11.94 -14.91 -16.92
N ALA A 251 -10.70 -14.99 -16.43
CA ALA A 251 -9.50 -14.50 -17.10
C ALA A 251 -8.60 -15.64 -17.61
N ASP A 252 -7.92 -15.41 -18.74
CA ASP A 252 -6.82 -16.26 -19.20
C ASP A 252 -5.44 -15.73 -18.76
N GLU A 253 -4.37 -16.49 -19.05
CA GLU A 253 -2.99 -16.14 -18.68
C GLU A 253 -2.53 -14.76 -19.21
N LYS A 254 -3.00 -14.36 -20.40
CA LYS A 254 -2.66 -13.06 -20.99
C LYS A 254 -3.43 -11.94 -20.30
N ASP A 255 -4.69 -12.19 -19.95
CA ASP A 255 -5.51 -11.25 -19.19
C ASP A 255 -4.92 -11.02 -17.78
N LEU A 256 -4.48 -12.07 -17.09
CA LEU A 256 -3.82 -11.97 -15.78
C LEU A 256 -2.52 -11.16 -15.84
N LEU A 257 -1.71 -11.35 -16.90
CA LEU A 257 -0.49 -10.56 -17.09
C LEU A 257 -0.79 -9.09 -17.35
N LEU A 258 -1.84 -8.78 -18.13
CA LEU A 258 -2.29 -7.40 -18.33
C LEU A 258 -2.75 -6.76 -17.01
N LEU A 259 -3.58 -7.46 -16.23
CA LEU A 259 -4.08 -7.00 -14.93
C LEU A 259 -2.92 -6.70 -13.98
N ARG A 260 -1.92 -7.59 -13.88
CA ARG A 260 -0.71 -7.35 -13.06
C ARG A 260 0.03 -6.08 -13.45
N GLN A 261 0.15 -5.78 -14.74
CA GLN A 261 0.81 -4.54 -15.19
C GLN A 261 -0.04 -3.30 -14.89
N LEU A 262 -1.36 -3.41 -15.01
CA LEU A 262 -2.29 -2.33 -14.74
C LEU A 262 -2.43 -2.02 -13.23
N GLU A 263 -2.34 -3.03 -12.36
CA GLU A 263 -2.21 -2.82 -10.91
C GLU A 263 -0.92 -2.07 -10.56
N LYS A 264 0.18 -2.33 -11.28
CA LYS A 264 1.43 -1.61 -11.07
C LYS A 264 1.35 -0.16 -11.58
N ASN A 265 0.74 0.05 -12.74
CA ASN A 265 0.60 1.35 -13.37
C ASN A 265 -0.63 1.37 -14.28
N GLY A 266 -1.73 1.96 -13.80
CA GLY A 266 -3.00 2.05 -14.54
C GLY A 266 -2.93 2.93 -15.79
N VAL A 267 -1.95 3.85 -15.87
CA VAL A 267 -1.76 4.76 -17.02
C VAL A 267 -0.74 4.26 -18.06
N ILE A 268 -0.25 3.02 -17.90
CA ILE A 268 0.68 2.39 -18.86
C ILE A 268 0.08 2.31 -20.27
N THR A 269 0.85 2.65 -21.31
CA THR A 269 0.31 2.65 -22.67
C THR A 269 0.09 1.24 -23.21
N PHE A 270 -0.85 1.06 -24.16
CA PHE A 270 -1.02 -0.25 -24.83
C PHE A 270 0.24 -0.70 -25.58
N ARG A 271 1.08 0.25 -26.00
CA ARG A 271 2.37 -0.04 -26.63
C ARG A 271 3.36 -0.65 -25.65
N GLU A 272 3.39 -0.16 -24.42
CA GLU A 272 4.25 -0.71 -23.36
C GLU A 272 3.72 -2.06 -22.88
N LEU A 273 2.41 -2.19 -22.68
CA LEU A 273 1.77 -3.47 -22.36
C LEU A 273 2.03 -4.53 -23.44
N ALA A 274 1.97 -4.16 -24.72
CA ALA A 274 2.29 -5.03 -25.85
C ALA A 274 3.72 -5.60 -25.76
N LYS A 275 4.71 -4.75 -25.41
CA LYS A 275 6.10 -5.19 -25.22
C LYS A 275 6.24 -6.20 -24.08
N VAL A 276 5.56 -5.97 -22.96
CA VAL A 276 5.63 -6.87 -21.78
C VAL A 276 4.92 -8.20 -22.05
N THR A 277 3.80 -8.17 -22.78
CA THR A 277 2.95 -9.35 -23.00
C THR A 277 3.32 -10.18 -24.24
N GLY A 278 4.18 -9.64 -25.12
CA GLY A 278 4.49 -10.22 -26.43
C GLY A 278 3.33 -10.15 -27.43
N MET A 279 2.32 -9.32 -27.17
CA MET A 279 1.15 -9.15 -28.04
C MET A 279 1.28 -7.90 -28.93
N SER A 280 0.42 -7.77 -29.94
CA SER A 280 0.31 -6.49 -30.67
C SER A 280 -0.46 -5.45 -29.85
N PRO A 281 -0.19 -4.13 -30.01
CA PRO A 281 -0.97 -3.09 -29.34
C PRO A 281 -2.48 -3.15 -29.62
N ARG A 282 -2.86 -3.60 -30.83
CA ARG A 282 -4.27 -3.79 -31.20
C ARG A 282 -4.91 -4.93 -30.41
N THR A 283 -4.20 -6.04 -30.24
CA THR A 283 -4.64 -7.18 -29.43
C THR A 283 -4.79 -6.79 -27.95
N VAL A 284 -3.82 -6.02 -27.42
CA VAL A 284 -3.90 -5.49 -26.05
C VAL A 284 -5.13 -4.60 -25.88
N ALA A 285 -5.37 -3.66 -26.81
CA ALA A 285 -6.53 -2.79 -26.75
C ALA A 285 -7.85 -3.58 -26.79
N TYR A 286 -7.94 -4.58 -27.67
CA TYR A 286 -9.10 -5.48 -27.73
C TYR A 286 -9.34 -6.19 -26.40
N ARG A 287 -8.31 -6.83 -25.83
CA ARG A 287 -8.42 -7.54 -24.54
C ARG A 287 -8.76 -6.59 -23.40
N TYR A 288 -8.14 -5.41 -23.33
CA TYR A 288 -8.45 -4.40 -22.32
C TYR A 288 -9.95 -4.09 -22.31
N HIS A 289 -10.53 -3.72 -23.46
CA HIS A 289 -11.95 -3.37 -23.53
C HIS A 289 -12.88 -4.59 -23.39
N LYS A 290 -12.64 -5.67 -24.16
CA LYS A 290 -13.55 -6.82 -24.25
C LYS A 290 -13.42 -7.82 -23.11
N HIS A 291 -12.23 -7.99 -22.57
CA HIS A 291 -12.00 -8.97 -21.51
C HIS A 291 -11.95 -8.31 -20.14
N LEU A 292 -11.22 -7.20 -20.00
CA LEU A 292 -11.01 -6.63 -18.67
C LEU A 292 -12.16 -5.71 -18.24
N ILE A 293 -12.60 -4.80 -19.11
CA ILE A 293 -13.67 -3.84 -18.81
C ILE A 293 -15.05 -4.48 -18.94
N GLU A 294 -15.41 -5.04 -20.10
CA GLU A 294 -16.76 -5.61 -20.33
C GLU A 294 -17.10 -6.78 -19.40
N ARG A 295 -16.10 -7.51 -18.88
CA ARG A 295 -16.29 -8.59 -17.89
C ARG A 295 -16.11 -8.13 -16.44
N ASN A 296 -15.88 -6.82 -16.23
CA ASN A 296 -15.70 -6.21 -14.91
C ASN A 296 -14.59 -6.91 -14.09
N LEU A 297 -13.44 -7.19 -14.71
CA LEU A 297 -12.22 -7.67 -14.03
C LEU A 297 -11.43 -6.52 -13.40
N ILE A 298 -11.62 -5.30 -13.91
CA ILE A 298 -11.19 -4.06 -13.29
C ILE A 298 -12.43 -3.41 -12.70
N LEU A 299 -12.46 -3.23 -11.38
CA LEU A 299 -13.55 -2.59 -10.66
C LEU A 299 -13.58 -1.09 -10.94
N ASP A 300 -12.41 -0.45 -10.87
CA ASP A 300 -12.18 0.95 -11.18
C ASP A 300 -10.65 1.23 -11.28
N HIS A 301 -10.30 2.51 -11.36
CA HIS A 301 -8.93 2.97 -11.21
C HIS A 301 -8.80 3.77 -9.93
N MET A 302 -7.82 3.39 -9.10
CA MET A 302 -7.50 4.07 -7.86
C MET A 302 -6.42 5.10 -8.10
N THR A 303 -6.60 6.27 -7.49
CA THR A 303 -5.55 7.29 -7.38
C THR A 303 -5.06 7.28 -5.94
N HIS A 304 -3.95 6.60 -5.67
CA HIS A 304 -3.35 6.61 -4.34
C HIS A 304 -2.62 7.94 -4.15
N PHE A 305 -3.06 8.66 -3.12
CA PHE A 305 -2.53 9.95 -2.74
C PHE A 305 -2.42 9.97 -1.23
N TYR A 306 -1.26 10.38 -0.71
CA TYR A 306 -1.03 10.52 0.72
C TYR A 306 -1.26 11.97 1.11
N PRO A 307 -2.42 12.37 1.67
CA PRO A 307 -2.82 13.77 1.86
C PRO A 307 -1.87 14.63 2.70
N TYR A 308 -0.98 13.99 3.43
CA TYR A 308 -0.05 14.61 4.36
C TYR A 308 1.36 14.02 4.15
N PRO A 309 2.42 14.76 4.50
CA PRO A 309 3.79 14.23 4.51
C PRO A 309 3.95 13.05 5.48
N TYR A 310 4.73 12.05 5.07
CA TYR A 310 4.97 10.82 5.85
C TYR A 310 5.59 11.08 7.23
N GLN A 311 6.38 12.13 7.39
CA GLN A 311 7.12 12.45 8.62
C GLN A 311 6.17 12.68 9.82
N ILE A 312 5.00 13.25 9.55
CA ILE A 312 4.05 13.67 10.57
C ILE A 312 2.87 12.70 10.70
N CYS A 313 2.89 11.57 9.99
CA CYS A 313 1.78 10.63 9.93
C CYS A 313 2.20 9.22 10.34
N ASP A 314 1.23 8.45 10.78
CA ASP A 314 1.37 7.01 10.95
C ASP A 314 0.36 6.29 10.04
N VAL A 315 0.79 5.16 9.48
CA VAL A 315 -0.13 4.19 8.90
C VAL A 315 -0.53 3.23 9.99
N CYS A 316 -1.83 3.14 10.26
CA CYS A 316 -2.35 2.20 11.25
C CYS A 316 -3.35 1.28 10.57
N THR A 317 -3.40 0.03 11.00
CA THR A 317 -4.46 -0.89 10.61
C THR A 317 -5.30 -1.23 11.82
N PHE A 318 -6.62 -1.09 11.67
CA PHE A 318 -7.62 -1.29 12.70
C PHE A 318 -8.44 -2.52 12.38
N ILE A 319 -8.67 -3.37 13.37
CA ILE A 319 -9.72 -4.39 13.31
C ILE A 319 -10.86 -3.90 14.17
N ILE A 320 -11.98 -3.58 13.54
CA ILE A 320 -13.15 -2.97 14.18
C ILE A 320 -14.32 -3.94 14.09
N LYS A 321 -14.85 -4.38 15.23
CA LYS A 321 -16.03 -5.23 15.30
C LYS A 321 -17.25 -4.40 15.59
N PHE A 322 -18.25 -4.49 14.74
CA PHE A 322 -19.51 -3.76 14.86
C PHE A 322 -20.57 -4.57 15.61
N THR A 323 -21.55 -3.88 16.16
CA THR A 323 -22.67 -4.51 16.86
C THR A 323 -23.51 -5.38 15.93
N ASP A 324 -23.79 -4.89 14.72
CA ASP A 324 -24.54 -5.57 13.67
C ASP A 324 -24.14 -5.07 12.26
N LYS A 325 -24.81 -5.62 11.23
CA LYS A 325 -24.59 -5.26 9.82
C LYS A 325 -24.96 -3.80 9.53
N LYS A 326 -25.94 -3.23 10.24
CA LYS A 326 -26.38 -1.85 10.05
C LYS A 326 -25.34 -0.87 10.55
N ALA A 327 -24.76 -1.13 11.73
CA ALA A 327 -23.68 -0.35 12.29
C ALA A 327 -22.43 -0.37 11.39
N LEU A 328 -22.07 -1.55 10.86
CA LEU A 328 -21.02 -1.68 9.85
C LEU A 328 -21.30 -0.83 8.61
N ALA A 329 -22.50 -0.96 8.03
CA ALA A 329 -22.89 -0.22 6.82
C ALA A 329 -22.84 1.29 7.03
N LYS A 330 -23.39 1.78 8.14
CA LYS A 330 -23.35 3.20 8.53
C LYS A 330 -21.93 3.73 8.62
N PHE A 331 -21.04 2.97 9.27
CA PHE A 331 -19.63 3.34 9.37
C PHE A 331 -19.00 3.42 7.98
N THR A 332 -19.10 2.37 7.16
CA THR A 332 -18.45 2.31 5.84
C THR A 332 -18.99 3.37 4.88
N ASN A 333 -20.29 3.63 4.90
CA ASN A 333 -20.94 4.64 4.04
C ASN A 333 -20.57 6.08 4.43
N SER A 334 -19.92 6.29 5.57
CA SER A 334 -19.40 7.60 5.99
C SER A 334 -17.93 7.85 5.57
N LEU A 335 -17.21 6.80 5.16
CA LEU A 335 -15.77 6.87 4.92
C LEU A 335 -15.41 7.52 3.58
N ASP A 336 -16.38 7.62 2.67
CA ASP A 336 -16.18 8.34 1.41
C ASP A 336 -15.73 9.78 1.69
N ASN A 337 -14.76 10.24 0.90
CA ASN A 337 -14.14 11.55 0.98
C ASN A 337 -13.39 11.85 2.29
N LYS A 338 -13.09 10.83 3.12
CA LYS A 338 -12.37 11.04 4.38
C LYS A 338 -10.85 10.91 4.18
N PRO A 339 -10.06 11.94 4.54
CA PRO A 339 -8.64 11.98 4.18
C PRO A 339 -7.75 11.10 5.09
N PHE A 340 -8.33 10.44 6.08
CA PHE A 340 -7.61 9.60 7.05
C PHE A 340 -7.75 8.09 6.78
N ILE A 341 -8.56 7.68 5.79
CA ILE A 341 -8.74 6.29 5.41
C ILE A 341 -8.01 6.03 4.09
N LEU A 342 -7.15 5.00 4.05
CA LEU A 342 -6.54 4.52 2.81
C LEU A 342 -7.40 3.43 2.18
N SER A 343 -7.72 2.40 2.96
CA SER A 343 -8.45 1.23 2.48
C SER A 343 -9.15 0.50 3.60
N TYR A 344 -10.12 -0.34 3.23
CA TYR A 344 -10.82 -1.22 4.15
C TYR A 344 -11.31 -2.48 3.45
N ALA A 345 -11.44 -3.57 4.20
CA ALA A 345 -12.09 -4.79 3.74
C ALA A 345 -12.94 -5.39 4.86
N LYS A 346 -14.08 -5.97 4.49
CA LYS A 346 -14.95 -6.67 5.44
C LYS A 346 -14.46 -8.11 5.60
N VAL A 347 -14.45 -8.60 6.84
CA VAL A 347 -14.23 -10.03 7.13
C VAL A 347 -15.47 -10.82 6.71
N LEU A 348 -15.27 -11.90 5.95
CA LEU A 348 -16.36 -12.72 5.43
C LEU A 348 -17.14 -13.36 6.59
N GLY A 349 -18.47 -13.40 6.48
CA GLY A 349 -19.35 -13.95 7.52
C GLY A 349 -19.47 -13.12 8.79
N GLU A 350 -18.73 -12.01 8.93
CA GLU A 350 -18.68 -11.21 10.16
C GLU A 350 -19.06 -9.75 9.93
N ASN A 351 -19.51 -9.09 11.01
CA ASN A 351 -19.63 -7.63 11.08
C ASN A 351 -18.32 -7.01 11.57
N THR A 352 -17.21 -7.38 10.93
CA THR A 352 -15.85 -6.93 11.28
C THR A 352 -15.22 -6.27 10.05
N LEU A 353 -14.59 -5.12 10.25
CA LEU A 353 -13.89 -4.37 9.21
C LEU A 353 -12.42 -4.27 9.57
N ILE A 354 -11.55 -4.56 8.61
CA ILE A 354 -10.11 -4.29 8.69
C ILE A 354 -9.86 -3.01 7.88
N THR A 355 -9.41 -1.96 8.54
CA THR A 355 -9.27 -0.61 7.96
C THR A 355 -7.84 -0.12 8.08
N ASN A 356 -7.23 0.25 6.97
CA ASN A 356 -5.93 0.91 6.93
C ASN A 356 -6.14 2.42 6.87
N THR A 357 -5.57 3.12 7.84
CA THR A 357 -5.68 4.57 8.03
C THR A 357 -4.33 5.22 7.81
N TYR A 358 -4.33 6.48 7.37
CA TYR A 358 -3.15 7.33 7.30
C TYR A 358 -3.46 8.65 7.99
N ILE A 359 -2.99 8.80 9.22
CA ILE A 359 -3.45 9.86 10.13
C ILE A 359 -2.24 10.66 10.62
N PRO A 360 -2.30 12.00 10.62
CA PRO A 360 -1.33 12.81 11.32
C PRO A 360 -1.27 12.43 12.80
N LYS A 361 -0.07 12.34 13.36
CA LYS A 361 0.17 11.93 14.75
C LYS A 361 -0.62 12.76 15.76
N ALA A 362 -0.77 14.06 15.49
CA ALA A 362 -1.54 14.98 16.32
C ALA A 362 -3.05 14.70 16.33
N GLU A 363 -3.57 14.05 15.28
CA GLU A 363 -5.00 13.78 15.09
C GLU A 363 -5.39 12.34 15.51
N PHE A 364 -4.41 11.47 15.71
CA PHE A 364 -4.63 10.09 16.10
C PHE A 364 -5.46 9.94 17.41
N PRO A 365 -5.22 10.73 18.48
CA PRO A 365 -6.05 10.66 19.69
C PRO A 365 -7.54 10.96 19.41
N GLU A 366 -7.84 11.90 18.52
CA GLU A 366 -9.22 12.25 18.18
C GLU A 366 -9.91 11.17 17.35
N PHE A 367 -9.16 10.45 16.51
CA PHE A 367 -9.69 9.26 15.85
C PHE A 367 -10.06 8.17 16.88
N ILE A 368 -9.19 7.90 17.86
CA ILE A 368 -9.47 6.95 18.94
C ILE A 368 -10.68 7.39 19.78
N ASN A 369 -10.75 8.68 20.14
CA ASN A 369 -11.91 9.25 20.84
C ASN A 369 -13.20 9.09 20.03
N SER A 370 -13.13 9.24 18.71
CA SER A 370 -14.27 9.03 17.82
C SER A 370 -14.74 7.57 17.83
N LEU A 371 -13.82 6.59 17.74
CA LEU A 371 -14.17 5.17 17.84
C LEU A 371 -14.76 4.81 19.21
N ASN A 372 -14.24 5.38 20.31
CA ASN A 372 -14.79 5.18 21.65
C ASN A 372 -16.22 5.72 21.77
N ARG A 373 -16.50 6.91 21.22
CA ARG A 373 -17.87 7.47 21.18
C ARG A 373 -18.81 6.61 20.36
N LEU A 374 -18.35 6.05 19.25
CA LEU A 374 -19.13 5.09 18.47
C LEU A 374 -19.42 3.80 19.26
N ALA A 375 -18.52 3.38 20.15
CA ALA A 375 -18.77 2.28 21.08
C ALA A 375 -19.79 2.66 22.17
N GLU A 376 -19.71 3.86 22.76
CA GLU A 376 -20.72 4.39 23.69
C GLU A 376 -22.10 4.49 23.03
N MET A 377 -22.15 4.80 21.74
CA MET A 377 -23.35 4.82 20.90
C MET A 377 -23.83 3.42 20.48
N HIS A 378 -23.19 2.35 20.94
CA HIS A 378 -23.52 0.96 20.63
C HIS A 378 -23.42 0.60 19.14
N LEU A 379 -22.52 1.26 18.39
CA LEU A 379 -22.20 0.92 17.00
C LEU A 379 -20.98 -0.01 16.91
N ILE A 380 -20.00 0.18 17.79
CA ILE A 380 -18.77 -0.61 17.84
C ILE A 380 -18.77 -1.48 19.11
N LYS A 381 -18.51 -2.78 18.96
CA LYS A 381 -18.34 -3.73 20.07
C LYS A 381 -16.94 -3.67 20.65
N ASN A 382 -15.93 -3.68 19.78
CA ASN A 382 -14.54 -3.53 20.15
C ASN A 382 -13.70 -3.11 18.94
N PHE A 383 -12.49 -2.63 19.20
CA PHE A 383 -11.48 -2.44 18.18
C PHE A 383 -10.09 -2.61 18.77
N PHE A 384 -9.12 -2.90 17.91
CA PHE A 384 -7.71 -2.72 18.22
C PHE A 384 -6.96 -2.31 16.97
N HIS A 385 -5.74 -1.80 17.15
CA HIS A 385 -4.92 -1.35 16.03
C HIS A 385 -3.48 -1.82 16.16
N MET A 386 -2.79 -1.81 15.02
CA MET A 386 -1.35 -1.92 14.91
C MET A 386 -0.83 -0.78 14.05
N VAL A 387 0.36 -0.30 14.35
CA VAL A 387 1.07 0.67 13.51
C VAL A 387 1.84 -0.12 12.45
N LEU A 388 1.64 0.22 11.18
CA LEU A 388 2.37 -0.37 10.07
C LEU A 388 3.59 0.49 9.76
N THR A 389 4.71 -0.16 9.45
CA THR A 389 5.86 0.55 8.88
C THR A 389 5.64 0.79 7.40
N LEU A 390 6.08 1.94 6.89
CA LEU A 390 6.14 2.16 5.45
C LEU A 390 7.32 1.41 4.81
N ILE A 391 8.39 1.14 5.55
CA ILE A 391 9.60 0.46 5.05
C ILE A 391 10.15 -0.48 6.14
N PRO A 392 10.54 -1.73 5.81
CA PRO A 392 10.41 -2.38 4.51
C PRO A 392 8.97 -2.83 4.25
N HIS A 393 8.53 -2.68 3.01
CA HIS A 393 7.31 -3.30 2.51
C HIS A 393 7.60 -4.05 1.20
N LYS A 394 6.74 -5.02 0.85
CA LYS A 394 6.67 -5.63 -0.47
C LYS A 394 5.26 -5.46 -0.99
N ARG A 395 5.15 -5.09 -2.27
CA ARG A 395 3.89 -5.05 -3.01
C ARG A 395 3.97 -6.05 -4.17
N GLY A 396 3.03 -6.98 -4.17
CA GLY A 396 2.72 -7.84 -5.30
C GLY A 396 1.47 -7.34 -6.01
N GLY A 397 1.06 -8.06 -7.04
CA GLY A 397 -0.22 -7.87 -7.72
C GLY A 397 -0.83 -9.24 -8.02
N VAL A 398 -1.59 -9.35 -9.10
CA VAL A 398 -2.12 -10.61 -9.61
C VAL A 398 -0.98 -11.63 -9.69
N PRO A 399 -1.08 -12.76 -8.96
CA PRO A 399 -0.01 -13.72 -8.82
C PRO A 399 0.02 -14.71 -10.01
N HIS A 400 -0.02 -14.15 -11.23
CA HIS A 400 -0.13 -14.84 -12.51
C HIS A 400 0.87 -15.99 -12.73
N GLU A 401 2.00 -15.99 -12.04
CA GLU A 401 3.05 -17.01 -12.07
C GLU A 401 2.57 -18.38 -11.56
N PHE A 402 1.48 -18.41 -10.79
CA PHE A 402 0.87 -19.64 -10.28
C PHE A 402 -0.38 -20.06 -11.06
N PHE A 403 -0.73 -19.36 -12.14
CA PHE A 403 -1.82 -19.75 -13.03
C PHE A 403 -1.27 -20.50 -14.24
N LYS A 404 -1.83 -21.69 -14.50
CA LYS A 404 -1.41 -22.50 -15.64
C LYS A 404 -2.57 -23.37 -16.12
N ASP A 405 -2.72 -23.48 -17.44
CA ASP A 405 -3.68 -24.40 -18.07
C ASP A 405 -5.12 -24.16 -17.56
N GLY A 406 -5.47 -22.89 -17.30
CA GLY A 406 -6.79 -22.47 -16.82
C GLY A 406 -7.06 -22.65 -15.32
N THR A 407 -6.05 -23.04 -14.53
CA THR A 407 -6.21 -23.34 -13.10
C THR A 407 -5.12 -22.71 -12.24
N TRP A 408 -5.39 -22.53 -10.95
CA TRP A 408 -4.41 -22.04 -9.98
C TRP A 408 -3.68 -23.18 -9.28
N LYS A 409 -2.36 -23.04 -9.13
CA LYS A 409 -1.57 -24.00 -8.37
C LYS A 409 -1.73 -23.81 -6.87
N CYS A 410 -2.36 -24.77 -6.22
CA CYS A 410 -2.49 -24.74 -4.76
C CYS A 410 -1.22 -25.11 -3.98
N GLU A 411 -0.18 -25.62 -4.65
CA GLU A 411 1.11 -25.97 -4.03
C GLU A 411 2.19 -25.00 -4.49
N VAL A 412 2.62 -24.16 -3.57
CA VAL A 412 3.48 -23.01 -3.84
C VAL A 412 4.56 -22.78 -2.78
N GLU A 413 4.54 -23.58 -1.72
CA GLU A 413 5.46 -23.47 -0.60
C GLU A 413 6.88 -23.94 -0.96
N LYS A 414 7.86 -23.13 -0.58
CA LYS A 414 9.24 -23.61 -0.35
C LYS A 414 9.39 -23.87 1.15
N SER A 415 10.16 -24.89 1.53
CA SER A 415 10.36 -25.36 2.92
C SER A 415 10.34 -24.24 3.97
N ILE A 416 9.51 -24.42 5.01
CA ILE A 416 9.28 -23.49 6.15
C ILE A 416 10.55 -23.28 6.99
#